data_AF-A0A5Q4ZQN2-F1
#
_entry.id   AF-A0A5Q4ZQN2-F1
#
_cell.length_a   1.000
_cell.length_b   1.000
_cell.length_c   1.000
_cell.angle_alpha   90.00
_cell.angle_beta   90.00
_cell.angle_gamma   90.00
#
_symmetry.space_group_name_H-M   'P 1'
#
loop_
_entity.id
_entity.type
_entity.pdbx_description
1 polymer ?
#
loop_
_entity_poly.entity_id
_entity_poly.type
_entity_poly.pdbx_seq_one_letter_code
_entity_poly.pdbx_strand_id
1 'polypeptide(L)'
;MSTFIDLLRAHKDELERHLLSPKVNTQVSHDIRKAVSAMLRCKTEQQGRSQWFCSNCHHDDRLPLSCGHRHCPQCQHRTTCDWLLRQKQKLLPTHYFMTTFTLPYQLRILAKKQPKALYQVMFSVVASVLKSFAQKEQKGVLGFTAVLHTHSRRRDLHPHIHVISAGGRYDSSKQVWHKGNKRYLFNEFALAKVWRARLLEAINQHPQLWLPKSIPKQWVVDCQSVGYGEPALEYLSRYLYRGVLPDSDIIHSDKHNVTFRYKESKTNAIKTRTLPTLEFLLLILQHVLPKGLQRVRDYGFLRGQARALRVRIQLLMLGVFYQTPPSIIPIRAKAIRTCPHCHHDMECVGITRPR
;
A
#
# COMPACT_ATOMS: atom_id res chain seq x y z
N MET A 1 -7.69 -18.16 11.70
CA MET A 1 -8.91 -17.35 11.46
C MET A 1 -8.55 -15.88 11.65
N SER A 2 -9.43 -14.92 11.31
CA SER A 2 -9.08 -13.49 11.37
C SER A 2 -9.91 -12.77 12.43
N THR A 3 -9.28 -12.37 13.53
CA THR A 3 -9.93 -11.72 14.68
C THR A 3 -10.72 -10.48 14.23
N PHE A 4 -10.19 -9.71 13.28
CA PHE A 4 -10.89 -8.54 12.75
C PHE A 4 -12.18 -8.91 12.01
N ILE A 5 -12.17 -9.99 11.22
CA ILE A 5 -13.36 -10.45 10.50
C ILE A 5 -14.39 -11.04 11.47
N ASP A 6 -13.94 -11.71 12.52
CA ASP A 6 -14.83 -12.25 13.55
C ASP A 6 -15.53 -11.11 14.32
N LEU A 7 -14.82 -10.02 14.63
CA LEU A 7 -15.43 -8.80 15.18
C LEU A 7 -16.44 -8.15 14.20
N LEU A 8 -16.12 -8.11 12.90
CA LEU A 8 -17.07 -7.62 11.88
C LEU A 8 -18.35 -8.46 11.84
N ARG A 9 -18.26 -9.78 12.01
CA ARG A 9 -19.43 -10.67 12.05
C ARG A 9 -20.29 -10.39 13.27
N ALA A 10 -19.66 -10.28 14.44
CA ALA A 10 -20.36 -10.06 15.70
C ALA A 10 -21.08 -8.70 15.79
N HIS A 11 -20.56 -7.65 15.13
CA HIS A 11 -21.09 -6.29 15.20
C HIS A 11 -21.64 -5.77 13.86
N LYS A 12 -22.01 -6.66 12.94
CA LYS A 12 -22.45 -6.31 11.59
C LYS A 12 -23.63 -5.34 11.60
N ASP A 13 -24.68 -5.63 12.35
CA ASP A 13 -25.93 -4.88 12.32
C ASP A 13 -25.79 -3.47 12.92
N GLU A 14 -24.97 -3.35 13.97
CA GLU A 14 -24.60 -2.07 14.58
C GLU A 14 -23.81 -1.21 13.57
N LEU A 15 -22.83 -1.81 12.90
CA LEU A 15 -22.03 -1.15 11.88
C LEU A 15 -22.87 -0.71 10.67
N GLU A 16 -23.78 -1.56 10.18
CA GLU A 16 -24.65 -1.23 9.04
C GLU A 16 -25.58 -0.05 9.36
N ARG A 17 -26.19 -0.03 10.55
CA ARG A 17 -26.99 1.12 11.01
C ARG A 17 -26.17 2.41 11.03
N HIS A 18 -24.93 2.35 11.51
CA HIS A 18 -24.04 3.52 11.51
C HIS A 18 -23.73 4.00 10.08
N LEU A 19 -23.38 3.08 9.17
CA LEU A 19 -22.98 3.41 7.80
C LEU A 19 -24.14 3.92 6.93
N LEU A 20 -25.39 3.61 7.28
CA LEU A 20 -26.60 4.13 6.64
C LEU A 20 -27.05 5.48 7.20
N SER A 21 -26.42 5.98 8.28
CA SER A 21 -26.77 7.27 8.86
C SER A 21 -26.49 8.42 7.88
N PRO A 22 -27.39 9.43 7.78
CA PRO A 22 -27.19 10.62 6.94
C PRO A 22 -25.91 11.41 7.24
N LYS A 23 -25.33 11.24 8.44
CA LYS A 23 -24.11 11.91 8.88
C LYS A 23 -22.85 11.39 8.19
N VAL A 24 -22.90 10.20 7.57
CA VAL A 24 -21.77 9.53 6.94
C VAL A 24 -21.73 9.85 5.44
N ASN A 25 -20.52 10.10 4.90
CA ASN A 25 -20.36 10.31 3.46
C ASN A 25 -20.83 9.08 2.67
N THR A 26 -21.78 9.27 1.75
CA THR A 26 -22.47 8.19 1.03
C THR A 26 -21.56 7.35 0.14
N GLN A 27 -20.59 7.98 -0.54
CA GLN A 27 -19.64 7.27 -1.40
C GLN A 27 -18.65 6.44 -0.57
N VAL A 28 -18.08 7.04 0.47
CA VAL A 28 -17.17 6.35 1.39
C VAL A 28 -17.89 5.22 2.10
N SER A 29 -19.13 5.44 2.53
CA SER A 29 -20.01 4.40 3.10
C SER A 29 -20.22 3.24 2.11
N HIS A 30 -20.48 3.52 0.83
CA HIS A 30 -20.66 2.47 -0.18
C HIS A 30 -19.39 1.61 -0.38
N ASP A 31 -18.20 2.22 -0.50
CA ASP A 31 -16.96 1.46 -0.66
C ASP A 31 -16.60 0.67 0.60
N ILE A 32 -16.84 1.23 1.80
CA ILE A 32 -16.71 0.50 3.07
C ILE A 32 -17.67 -0.69 3.11
N ARG A 33 -18.95 -0.51 2.78
CA ARG A 33 -19.95 -1.61 2.76
C ARG A 33 -19.55 -2.72 1.81
N LYS A 34 -19.03 -2.41 0.61
CA LYS A 34 -18.49 -3.42 -0.31
C LYS A 34 -17.31 -4.17 0.26
N ALA A 35 -16.40 -3.47 0.95
CA ALA A 35 -15.26 -4.11 1.62
C ALA A 35 -15.72 -5.03 2.75
N VAL A 36 -16.64 -4.57 3.60
CA VAL A 36 -17.21 -5.34 4.72
C VAL A 36 -17.94 -6.58 4.19
N SER A 37 -18.85 -6.41 3.22
CA SER A 37 -19.56 -7.52 2.58
C SER A 37 -18.59 -8.57 2.04
N ALA A 38 -17.54 -8.15 1.33
CA ALA A 38 -16.52 -9.06 0.82
C ALA A 38 -15.74 -9.78 1.94
N MET A 39 -15.41 -9.10 3.05
CA MET A 39 -14.73 -9.70 4.20
C MET A 39 -15.62 -10.73 4.92
N LEU A 40 -16.89 -10.43 5.12
CA LEU A 40 -17.83 -11.33 5.81
C LEU A 40 -18.05 -12.64 5.05
N ARG A 41 -18.12 -12.57 3.70
CA ARG A 41 -18.24 -13.74 2.83
C ARG A 41 -16.91 -14.44 2.55
N CYS A 42 -15.78 -13.92 3.01
CA CYS A 42 -14.46 -14.49 2.70
C CYS A 42 -14.26 -15.84 3.39
N LYS A 43 -13.78 -16.84 2.65
CA LYS A 43 -13.59 -18.21 3.13
C LYS A 43 -14.86 -18.82 3.73
N THR A 44 -16.00 -18.52 3.14
CA THR A 44 -17.28 -19.18 3.43
C THR A 44 -17.83 -19.83 2.15
N GLU A 45 -18.82 -20.69 2.31
CA GLU A 45 -19.54 -21.36 1.21
C GLU A 45 -20.07 -20.39 0.15
N GLN A 46 -20.31 -19.12 0.53
CA GLN A 46 -20.75 -18.08 -0.38
C GLN A 46 -19.70 -17.66 -1.43
N GLN A 47 -18.43 -18.07 -1.31
CA GLN A 47 -17.44 -17.89 -2.40
C GLN A 47 -17.33 -19.10 -3.33
N GLY A 48 -17.98 -20.22 -3.02
CA GLY A 48 -17.70 -21.49 -3.65
C GLY A 48 -16.45 -22.15 -3.06
N ARG A 49 -15.97 -23.22 -3.69
CA ARG A 49 -14.90 -24.07 -3.17
C ARG A 49 -13.81 -24.35 -4.19
N SER A 50 -12.57 -24.46 -3.72
CA SER A 50 -11.48 -25.13 -4.43
C SER A 50 -11.43 -26.59 -3.99
N GLN A 51 -11.31 -27.52 -4.95
CA GLN A 51 -11.07 -28.93 -4.71
C GLN A 51 -9.58 -29.21 -4.81
N TRP A 52 -9.07 -29.93 -3.82
CA TRP A 52 -7.66 -30.28 -3.67
C TRP A 52 -7.52 -31.78 -3.57
N PHE A 53 -6.63 -32.35 -4.36
CA PHE A 53 -6.38 -33.78 -4.39
C PHE A 53 -4.91 -34.07 -4.07
N CYS A 54 -4.66 -35.05 -3.19
CA CYS A 54 -3.34 -35.55 -2.89
C CYS A 54 -3.07 -36.82 -3.71
N SER A 55 -2.10 -36.79 -4.62
CA SER A 55 -1.71 -37.97 -5.39
C SER A 55 -1.03 -39.06 -4.56
N ASN A 56 -0.48 -38.73 -3.39
CA ASN A 56 0.22 -39.67 -2.52
C ASN A 56 -0.71 -40.56 -1.68
N CYS A 57 -1.75 -39.98 -1.06
CA CYS A 57 -2.66 -40.72 -0.18
C CYS A 57 -4.12 -40.66 -0.63
N HIS A 58 -4.39 -40.20 -1.85
CA HIS A 58 -5.72 -40.05 -2.46
C HIS A 58 -6.73 -39.21 -1.65
N HIS A 59 -6.27 -38.41 -0.70
CA HIS A 59 -7.12 -37.52 0.08
C HIS A 59 -7.69 -36.41 -0.81
N ASP A 60 -9.02 -36.28 -0.83
CA ASP A 60 -9.74 -35.19 -1.45
C ASP A 60 -10.23 -34.22 -0.37
N ASP A 61 -10.04 -32.93 -0.60
CA ASP A 61 -10.51 -31.90 0.31
C ASP A 61 -11.07 -30.70 -0.46
N ARG A 62 -12.07 -30.04 0.13
CA ARG A 62 -12.75 -28.89 -0.44
C ARG A 62 -12.72 -27.72 0.52
N LEU A 63 -12.08 -26.63 0.10
CA LEU A 63 -11.95 -25.43 0.91
C LEU A 63 -12.73 -24.26 0.31
N PRO A 64 -13.41 -23.46 1.15
CA PRO A 64 -14.01 -22.21 0.74
C PRO A 64 -12.99 -21.24 0.10
N LEU A 65 -13.39 -20.60 -0.99
CA LEU A 65 -12.55 -19.64 -1.71
C LEU A 65 -12.41 -18.31 -0.94
N SER A 66 -11.31 -17.60 -1.20
CA SER A 66 -11.07 -16.25 -0.68
C SER A 66 -11.87 -15.20 -1.47
N CYS A 67 -12.28 -14.10 -0.84
CA CYS A 67 -13.04 -13.04 -1.54
C CYS A 67 -12.22 -12.20 -2.52
N GLY A 68 -10.88 -12.26 -2.46
CA GLY A 68 -9.98 -11.47 -3.30
C GLY A 68 -9.99 -9.96 -3.06
N HIS A 69 -10.80 -9.45 -2.12
CA HIS A 69 -10.93 -8.01 -1.91
C HIS A 69 -9.64 -7.40 -1.36
N ARG A 70 -9.21 -6.27 -1.93
CA ARG A 70 -7.94 -5.58 -1.65
C ARG A 70 -7.75 -5.10 -0.20
N HIS A 71 -8.82 -5.09 0.59
CA HIS A 71 -8.82 -4.72 2.01
C HIS A 71 -9.06 -5.92 2.94
N CYS A 72 -9.29 -7.12 2.40
CA CYS A 72 -9.50 -8.30 3.24
C CYS A 72 -8.17 -8.82 3.78
N PRO A 73 -7.94 -8.83 5.11
CA PRO A 73 -6.67 -9.24 5.70
C PRO A 73 -6.31 -10.70 5.37
N GLN A 74 -7.29 -11.56 5.11
CA GLN A 74 -7.09 -12.97 4.76
C GLN A 74 -6.64 -13.19 3.31
N CYS A 75 -6.84 -12.24 2.40
CA CYS A 75 -6.60 -12.42 0.96
C CYS A 75 -5.27 -11.83 0.49
N GLN A 76 -4.77 -10.81 1.17
CA GLN A 76 -3.77 -9.91 0.58
C GLN A 76 -2.32 -10.38 0.69
N HIS A 77 -2.05 -11.44 1.46
CA HIS A 77 -0.69 -11.95 1.68
C HIS A 77 0.04 -12.28 0.36
N ARG A 78 -0.55 -13.12 -0.49
CA ARG A 78 0.07 -13.50 -1.78
C ARG A 78 0.28 -12.30 -2.70
N THR A 79 -0.73 -11.44 -2.84
CA THR A 79 -0.63 -10.19 -3.61
C THR A 79 0.53 -9.31 -3.15
N THR A 80 0.80 -9.28 -1.83
CA THR A 80 1.94 -8.58 -1.24
C THR A 80 3.26 -9.14 -1.73
N CYS A 81 3.42 -10.45 -1.60
CA CYS A 81 4.64 -11.17 -1.95
C CYS A 81 4.93 -11.02 -3.45
N ASP A 82 3.93 -11.21 -4.29
CA ASP A 82 4.03 -11.06 -5.75
C ASP A 82 4.35 -9.61 -6.15
N TRP A 83 3.81 -8.62 -5.44
CA TRP A 83 4.18 -7.22 -5.66
C TRP A 83 5.63 -6.96 -5.25
N LEU A 84 6.04 -7.40 -4.06
CA LEU A 84 7.39 -7.20 -3.52
C LEU A 84 8.44 -7.81 -4.45
N LEU A 85 8.24 -9.06 -4.88
CA LEU A 85 9.13 -9.74 -5.81
C LEU A 85 9.30 -8.94 -7.11
N ARG A 86 8.19 -8.48 -7.70
CA ARG A 86 8.22 -7.65 -8.91
C ARG A 86 8.93 -6.31 -8.70
N GLN A 87 8.87 -5.72 -7.51
CA GLN A 87 9.60 -4.48 -7.23
C GLN A 87 11.09 -4.73 -7.01
N LYS A 88 11.47 -5.81 -6.30
CA LYS A 88 12.87 -6.22 -6.13
C LYS A 88 13.57 -6.44 -7.48
N GLN A 89 12.89 -7.06 -8.45
CA GLN A 89 13.39 -7.25 -9.82
C GLN A 89 13.63 -5.94 -10.61
N LYS A 90 13.04 -4.82 -10.18
CA LYS A 90 13.24 -3.51 -10.83
C LYS A 90 14.36 -2.70 -10.18
N LEU A 91 14.94 -3.16 -9.08
CA LEU A 91 16.02 -2.45 -8.41
C LEU A 91 17.23 -2.32 -9.35
N LEU A 92 17.89 -1.18 -9.23
CA LEU A 92 19.18 -0.88 -9.84
C LEU A 92 20.27 -1.05 -8.78
N PRO A 93 21.51 -1.40 -9.16
CA PRO A 93 22.61 -1.52 -8.21
C PRO A 93 23.13 -0.12 -7.79
N THR A 94 22.31 0.64 -7.08
CA THR A 94 22.62 1.97 -6.56
C THR A 94 21.93 2.20 -5.20
N HIS A 95 22.32 3.26 -4.51
CA HIS A 95 21.62 3.71 -3.32
C HIS A 95 20.22 4.23 -3.66
N TYR A 96 19.27 4.04 -2.78
CA TYR A 96 17.89 4.49 -2.87
C TYR A 96 17.58 5.48 -1.76
N PHE A 97 16.54 6.28 -2.01
CA PHE A 97 16.02 7.24 -1.06
C PHE A 97 14.53 7.01 -0.86
N MET A 98 14.08 7.15 0.39
CA MET A 98 12.68 7.21 0.75
C MET A 98 12.31 8.67 1.04
N THR A 99 11.43 9.23 0.21
CA THR A 99 10.88 10.57 0.40
C THR A 99 9.42 10.46 0.85
N THR A 100 9.06 11.04 1.98
CA THR A 100 7.72 10.95 2.56
C THR A 100 7.01 12.30 2.51
N PHE A 101 5.94 12.41 1.74
CA PHE A 101 5.09 13.59 1.66
C PHE A 101 3.88 13.43 2.58
N THR A 102 3.80 14.23 3.64
CA THR A 102 2.73 14.11 4.65
C THR A 102 1.65 15.16 4.43
N LEU A 103 0.37 14.74 4.49
CA LEU A 103 -0.76 15.66 4.44
C LEU A 103 -0.98 16.33 5.82
N PRO A 104 -0.95 17.68 5.90
CA PRO A 104 -1.24 18.40 7.13
C PRO A 104 -2.61 18.07 7.72
N TYR A 105 -2.71 18.12 9.05
CA TYR A 105 -3.92 17.75 9.79
C TYR A 105 -5.19 18.45 9.27
N GLN A 106 -5.10 19.73 9.00
CA GLN A 106 -6.22 20.57 8.58
C GLN A 106 -6.79 20.16 7.22
N LEU A 107 -5.97 19.56 6.34
CA LEU A 107 -6.40 19.05 5.04
C LEU A 107 -6.96 17.62 5.11
N ARG A 108 -6.83 16.91 6.23
CA ARG A 108 -7.31 15.51 6.35
C ARG A 108 -8.83 15.40 6.33
N ILE A 109 -9.56 16.50 6.53
CA ILE A 109 -11.02 16.50 6.33
C ILE A 109 -11.37 16.17 4.87
N LEU A 110 -10.56 16.61 3.92
CA LEU A 110 -10.73 16.26 2.50
C LEU A 110 -10.51 14.76 2.27
N ALA A 111 -9.63 14.13 3.04
CA ALA A 111 -9.42 12.68 2.96
C ALA A 111 -10.63 11.89 3.51
N LYS A 112 -11.43 12.49 4.40
CA LYS A 112 -12.70 11.89 4.87
C LYS A 112 -13.85 12.14 3.90
N LYS A 113 -13.93 13.33 3.33
CA LYS A 113 -15.09 13.78 2.54
C LYS A 113 -14.94 13.49 1.04
N GLN A 114 -13.73 13.61 0.49
CA GLN A 114 -13.43 13.46 -0.93
C GLN A 114 -12.11 12.70 -1.15
N PRO A 115 -11.95 11.48 -0.57
CA PRO A 115 -10.69 10.73 -0.61
C PRO A 115 -10.19 10.47 -2.03
N LYS A 116 -11.09 10.14 -2.97
CA LYS A 116 -10.70 9.77 -4.33
C LYS A 116 -10.01 10.95 -5.03
N ALA A 117 -10.68 12.09 -5.06
CA ALA A 117 -10.17 13.34 -5.63
C ALA A 117 -8.86 13.75 -4.95
N LEU A 118 -8.85 13.84 -3.61
CA LEU A 118 -7.66 14.27 -2.87
C LEU A 118 -6.46 13.37 -3.14
N TYR A 119 -6.61 12.05 -3.02
CA TYR A 119 -5.49 11.13 -3.20
C TYR A 119 -4.98 11.12 -4.65
N GLN A 120 -5.88 11.28 -5.64
CA GLN A 120 -5.46 11.45 -7.04
C GLN A 120 -4.61 12.72 -7.23
N VAL A 121 -5.06 13.85 -6.67
CA VAL A 121 -4.31 15.11 -6.68
C VAL A 121 -2.96 14.95 -5.96
N MET A 122 -2.93 14.32 -4.77
CA MET A 122 -1.69 14.08 -4.03
C MET A 122 -0.67 13.30 -4.87
N PHE A 123 -1.07 12.19 -5.51
CA PHE A 123 -0.17 11.43 -6.38
C PHE A 123 0.33 12.24 -7.58
N SER A 124 -0.55 13.02 -8.21
CA SER A 124 -0.19 13.86 -9.35
C SER A 124 0.86 14.89 -8.96
N VAL A 125 0.61 15.61 -7.86
CA VAL A 125 1.49 16.66 -7.36
C VAL A 125 2.82 16.10 -6.86
N VAL A 126 2.84 15.01 -6.07
CA VAL A 126 4.09 14.36 -5.64
C VAL A 126 4.96 13.98 -6.84
N ALA A 127 4.36 13.36 -7.86
CA ALA A 127 5.09 12.98 -9.06
C ALA A 127 5.60 14.21 -9.83
N SER A 128 4.80 15.28 -9.93
CA SER A 128 5.19 16.54 -10.55
C SER A 128 6.36 17.21 -9.83
N VAL A 129 6.33 17.27 -8.49
CA VAL A 129 7.40 17.83 -7.66
C VAL A 129 8.71 17.10 -7.94
N LEU A 130 8.74 15.78 -7.76
CA LEU A 130 9.95 14.99 -7.93
C LEU A 130 10.52 15.05 -9.35
N LYS A 131 9.66 15.02 -10.38
CA LYS A 131 10.09 15.18 -11.77
C LYS A 131 10.73 16.54 -12.02
N SER A 132 10.15 17.62 -11.48
CA SER A 132 10.72 18.96 -11.67
C SER A 132 12.06 19.15 -10.97
N PHE A 133 12.23 18.55 -9.78
CA PHE A 133 13.51 18.56 -9.07
C PHE A 133 14.56 17.72 -9.81
N ALA A 134 14.20 16.53 -10.27
CA ALA A 134 15.09 15.70 -11.09
C ALA A 134 15.53 16.42 -12.37
N GLN A 135 14.62 17.11 -13.05
CA GLN A 135 14.95 17.87 -14.25
C GLN A 135 15.87 19.06 -13.94
N LYS A 136 15.60 19.83 -12.88
CA LYS A 136 16.35 21.04 -12.54
C LYS A 136 17.73 20.75 -11.96
N GLU A 137 17.80 19.85 -10.98
CA GLU A 137 19.03 19.61 -10.22
C GLU A 137 19.89 18.51 -10.85
N GLN A 138 19.26 17.53 -11.50
CA GLN A 138 19.98 16.38 -12.03
C GLN A 138 20.06 16.41 -13.56
N LYS A 139 19.13 17.04 -14.29
CA LYS A 139 19.05 16.99 -15.77
C LYS A 139 18.82 15.55 -16.29
N GLY A 140 17.85 14.83 -15.74
CA GLY A 140 17.49 13.51 -16.28
C GLY A 140 16.24 12.90 -15.69
N VAL A 141 15.94 11.68 -16.13
CA VAL A 141 14.73 10.95 -15.75
C VAL A 141 14.95 10.20 -14.44
N LEU A 142 14.16 10.54 -13.42
CA LEU A 142 14.08 9.83 -12.15
C LEU A 142 13.04 8.70 -12.23
N GLY A 143 13.43 7.50 -11.81
CA GLY A 143 12.53 6.37 -11.63
C GLY A 143 12.19 6.18 -10.15
N PHE A 144 10.90 6.10 -9.84
CA PHE A 144 10.43 6.00 -8.46
C PHE A 144 9.08 5.29 -8.35
N THR A 145 8.83 4.69 -7.19
CA THR A 145 7.57 4.04 -6.82
C THR A 145 6.95 4.80 -5.67
N ALA A 146 5.72 5.29 -5.87
CA ALA A 146 4.95 6.02 -4.86
C ALA A 146 3.90 5.10 -4.24
N VAL A 147 3.80 5.14 -2.91
CA VAL A 147 2.91 4.31 -2.10
C VAL A 147 2.10 5.19 -1.15
N LEU A 148 0.78 5.15 -1.28
CA LEU A 148 -0.14 5.85 -0.37
C LEU A 148 -0.36 5.02 0.90
N HIS A 149 -0.09 5.64 2.04
CA HIS A 149 -0.53 5.21 3.35
C HIS A 149 -1.57 6.19 3.89
N THR A 150 -2.58 5.68 4.61
CA THR A 150 -3.69 6.51 5.11
C THR A 150 -3.70 6.66 6.63
N HIS A 151 -2.86 5.91 7.34
CA HIS A 151 -2.96 5.80 8.80
C HIS A 151 -1.64 6.08 9.51
N SER A 152 -1.74 6.58 10.74
CA SER A 152 -0.62 6.64 11.67
C SER A 152 -0.35 5.25 12.27
N ARG A 153 0.72 5.11 13.07
CA ARG A 153 0.93 3.88 13.86
C ARG A 153 -0.22 3.63 14.86
N ARG A 154 -0.84 4.70 15.38
CA ARG A 154 -2.06 4.68 16.23
C ARG A 154 -3.37 4.41 15.46
N ARG A 155 -3.28 4.21 14.14
CA ARG A 155 -4.38 3.97 13.19
C ARG A 155 -5.30 5.16 12.93
N ASP A 156 -4.94 6.34 13.42
CA ASP A 156 -5.64 7.58 13.08
C ASP A 156 -5.42 7.97 11.62
N LEU A 157 -6.39 8.68 11.03
CA LEU A 157 -6.25 9.19 9.67
C LEU A 157 -5.04 10.12 9.56
N HIS A 158 -4.07 9.70 8.76
CA HIS A 158 -2.79 10.35 8.53
C HIS A 158 -2.29 10.05 7.12
N PRO A 159 -2.90 10.64 6.07
CA PRO A 159 -2.49 10.37 4.70
C PRO A 159 -1.08 10.88 4.42
N HIS A 160 -0.26 10.01 3.84
CA HIS A 160 1.09 10.33 3.39
C HIS A 160 1.47 9.43 2.22
N ILE A 161 2.35 9.93 1.36
CA ILE A 161 2.90 9.17 0.23
C ILE A 161 4.39 8.94 0.50
N HIS A 162 4.78 7.68 0.65
CA HIS A 162 6.18 7.29 0.59
C HIS A 162 6.58 7.11 -0.87
N VAL A 163 7.75 7.61 -1.22
CA VAL A 163 8.33 7.45 -2.54
C VAL A 163 9.70 6.81 -2.40
N ILE A 164 9.89 5.65 -3.01
CA ILE A 164 11.21 5.03 -3.14
C ILE A 164 11.77 5.42 -4.51
N SER A 165 12.94 6.04 -4.53
CA SER A 165 13.59 6.55 -5.73
C SER A 165 15.05 6.13 -5.80
N ALA A 166 15.55 5.82 -6.98
CA ALA A 166 16.95 5.48 -7.17
C ALA A 166 17.84 6.73 -7.09
N GLY A 167 19.00 6.59 -6.45
CA GLY A 167 20.03 7.61 -6.31
C GLY A 167 20.85 7.73 -7.58
N GLY A 168 20.32 8.47 -8.54
CA GLY A 168 20.95 8.74 -9.83
C GLY A 168 19.90 9.00 -10.90
N ARG A 169 20.37 9.23 -12.13
CA ARG A 169 19.50 9.58 -13.25
C ARG A 169 19.90 8.89 -14.53
N TYR A 170 18.91 8.72 -15.39
CA TYR A 170 19.13 8.37 -16.78
C TYR A 170 19.09 9.61 -17.65
N ASP A 171 20.14 9.84 -18.44
CA ASP A 171 20.19 10.85 -19.48
C ASP A 171 19.77 10.23 -20.81
N SER A 172 18.55 10.51 -21.25
CA SER A 172 18.03 9.96 -22.51
C SER A 172 18.69 10.55 -23.75
N SER A 173 19.28 11.74 -23.68
CA SER A 173 19.96 12.35 -24.83
C SER A 173 21.29 11.67 -25.12
N LYS A 174 22.01 11.30 -24.05
CA LYS A 174 23.32 10.66 -24.12
C LYS A 174 23.28 9.14 -23.95
N GLN A 175 22.11 8.58 -23.61
CA GLN A 175 21.91 7.15 -23.30
C GLN A 175 22.84 6.63 -22.20
N VAL A 176 23.14 7.46 -21.19
CA VAL A 176 24.05 7.12 -20.08
C VAL A 176 23.36 7.23 -18.73
N TRP A 177 23.85 6.43 -17.77
CA TRP A 177 23.49 6.56 -16.36
C TRP A 177 24.47 7.50 -15.65
N HIS A 178 23.95 8.47 -14.91
CA HIS A 178 24.76 9.29 -14.02
C HIS A 178 24.51 8.89 -12.56
N LYS A 179 25.60 8.53 -11.88
CA LYS A 179 25.59 8.18 -10.46
C LYS A 179 25.21 9.41 -9.62
N GLY A 180 24.26 9.23 -8.71
CA GLY A 180 23.89 10.26 -7.74
C GLY A 180 24.78 10.24 -6.49
N ASN A 181 24.55 11.20 -5.60
CA ASN A 181 25.16 11.19 -4.26
C ASN A 181 24.45 10.12 -3.39
N LYS A 182 25.21 9.35 -2.61
CA LYS A 182 24.66 8.27 -1.75
C LYS A 182 23.98 8.75 -0.47
N ARG A 183 24.27 9.99 -0.05
CA ARG A 183 23.77 10.62 1.19
C ARG A 183 22.70 11.68 0.93
N TYR A 184 22.59 12.18 -0.30
CA TYR A 184 21.72 13.30 -0.64
C TYR A 184 21.01 13.07 -1.97
N LEU A 185 19.70 13.28 -2.00
CA LEU A 185 18.91 13.30 -3.23
C LEU A 185 18.41 14.71 -3.56
N PHE A 186 17.59 15.27 -2.67
CA PHE A 186 16.99 16.60 -2.78
C PHE A 186 16.86 17.24 -1.39
N ASN A 187 16.82 18.57 -1.35
CA ASN A 187 16.57 19.31 -0.13
C ASN A 187 15.09 19.18 0.29
N GLU A 188 14.84 18.64 1.47
CA GLU A 188 13.49 18.34 1.94
C GLU A 188 12.64 19.58 2.24
N PHE A 189 13.26 20.69 2.67
CA PHE A 189 12.56 21.96 2.88
C PHE A 189 12.11 22.58 1.56
N ALA A 190 12.95 22.51 0.53
CA ALA A 190 12.59 22.93 -0.82
C ALA A 190 11.46 22.07 -1.38
N LEU A 191 11.55 20.74 -1.23
CA LEU A 191 10.46 19.83 -1.60
C LEU A 191 9.16 20.19 -0.88
N ALA A 192 9.19 20.43 0.43
CA ALA A 192 8.03 20.80 1.23
C ALA A 192 7.39 22.12 0.77
N LYS A 193 8.21 23.13 0.44
CA LYS A 193 7.73 24.43 -0.08
C LYS A 193 6.98 24.27 -1.40
N VAL A 194 7.55 23.51 -2.35
CA VAL A 194 6.93 23.29 -3.67
C VAL A 194 5.72 22.34 -3.58
N TRP A 195 5.81 21.30 -2.75
CA TRP A 195 4.70 20.40 -2.42
C TRP A 195 3.49 21.18 -1.90
N ARG A 196 3.72 22.07 -0.93
CA ARG A 196 2.68 22.96 -0.39
C ARG A 196 2.05 23.80 -1.48
N ALA A 197 2.86 24.54 -2.24
CA ALA A 197 2.35 25.45 -3.26
C ALA A 197 1.48 24.72 -4.29
N ARG A 198 2.00 23.65 -4.90
CA ARG A 198 1.31 22.90 -5.95
C ARG A 198 0.10 22.13 -5.43
N LEU A 199 0.13 21.61 -4.20
CA LEU A 199 -1.03 20.91 -3.66
C LEU A 199 -2.18 21.88 -3.38
N LEU A 200 -1.88 23.05 -2.82
CA LEU A 200 -2.90 24.07 -2.55
C LEU A 200 -3.53 24.60 -3.83
N GLU A 201 -2.71 24.89 -4.84
CA GLU A 201 -3.17 25.27 -6.18
C GLU A 201 -4.07 24.18 -6.79
N ALA A 202 -3.61 22.93 -6.80
CA ALA A 202 -4.38 21.82 -7.36
C ALA A 202 -5.68 21.54 -6.59
N ILE A 203 -5.71 21.75 -5.27
CA ILE A 203 -6.95 21.66 -4.49
C ILE A 203 -7.91 22.80 -4.87
N ASN A 204 -7.40 24.03 -4.98
CA ASN A 204 -8.21 25.20 -5.32
C ASN A 204 -8.85 25.11 -6.71
N GLN A 205 -8.16 24.48 -7.66
CA GLN A 205 -8.63 24.29 -9.04
C GLN A 205 -9.53 23.04 -9.22
N HIS A 206 -9.63 22.16 -8.22
CA HIS A 206 -10.35 20.89 -8.35
C HIS A 206 -11.83 21.05 -7.99
N PRO A 207 -12.78 20.66 -8.87
CA PRO A 207 -14.22 20.97 -8.71
C PRO A 207 -14.88 20.34 -7.48
N GLN A 208 -14.29 19.27 -6.95
CA GLN A 208 -14.80 18.53 -5.78
C GLN A 208 -14.04 18.83 -4.49
N LEU A 209 -12.96 19.61 -4.53
CA LEU A 209 -12.15 19.90 -3.34
C LEU A 209 -12.27 21.37 -2.94
N TRP A 210 -11.85 21.67 -1.72
CA TRP A 210 -11.86 23.03 -1.19
C TRP A 210 -10.74 23.22 -0.20
N LEU A 211 -10.33 24.47 0.01
CA LEU A 211 -9.33 24.82 1.01
C LEU A 211 -10.01 25.10 2.37
N PRO A 212 -9.59 24.45 3.47
CA PRO A 212 -10.06 24.81 4.81
C PRO A 212 -9.46 26.16 5.25
N LYS A 213 -10.13 26.86 6.17
CA LYS A 213 -9.78 28.23 6.58
C LYS A 213 -8.36 28.38 7.16
N SER A 214 -7.88 27.41 7.94
CA SER A 214 -6.56 27.47 8.60
C SER A 214 -5.64 26.41 8.02
N ILE A 215 -4.68 26.83 7.18
CA ILE A 215 -3.69 25.95 6.57
C ILE A 215 -2.31 26.33 7.10
N PRO A 216 -1.53 25.37 7.63
CA PRO A 216 -0.22 25.69 8.16
C PRO A 216 0.73 26.18 7.07
N LYS A 217 1.61 27.13 7.43
CA LYS A 217 2.66 27.63 6.54
C LYS A 217 3.77 26.59 6.36
N GLN A 218 4.15 25.90 7.43
CA GLN A 218 5.20 24.88 7.41
C GLN A 218 4.61 23.49 7.14
N TRP A 219 5.14 22.81 6.13
CA TRP A 219 4.77 21.45 5.74
C TRP A 219 5.99 20.54 5.90
N VAL A 220 5.75 19.23 6.01
CA VAL A 220 6.80 18.24 6.23
C VAL A 220 6.92 17.35 5.00
N VAL A 221 8.12 17.36 4.43
CA VAL A 221 8.65 16.31 3.58
C VAL A 221 9.91 15.81 4.26
N ASP A 222 10.09 14.51 4.32
CA ASP A 222 11.28 13.86 4.88
C ASP A 222 11.96 13.08 3.76
N CYS A 223 13.27 13.25 3.57
CA CYS A 223 14.02 12.59 2.50
C CYS A 223 15.27 11.89 3.03
N GLN A 224 15.19 10.56 3.14
CA GLN A 224 16.22 9.76 3.80
C GLN A 224 16.86 8.74 2.84
N SER A 225 18.18 8.54 2.96
CA SER A 225 18.87 7.43 2.29
C SER A 225 18.48 6.11 2.93
N VAL A 226 18.17 5.10 2.12
CA VAL A 226 17.68 3.78 2.56
C VAL A 226 18.51 2.62 2.00
N GLY A 227 19.81 2.85 1.84
CA GLY A 227 20.74 1.83 1.33
C GLY A 227 20.37 1.40 -0.08
N TYR A 228 20.36 0.11 -0.37
CA TYR A 228 20.05 -0.43 -1.71
C TYR A 228 18.55 -0.60 -2.00
N GLY A 229 17.68 -0.04 -1.17
CA GLY A 229 16.23 0.03 -1.43
C GLY A 229 15.43 -1.23 -1.09
N GLU A 230 16.03 -2.41 -1.06
CA GLU A 230 15.34 -3.66 -0.72
C GLU A 230 14.68 -3.62 0.68
N PRO A 231 15.36 -3.21 1.78
CA PRO A 231 14.71 -3.10 3.09
C PRO A 231 13.53 -2.11 3.11
N ALA A 232 13.61 -1.04 2.30
CA ALA A 232 12.53 -0.06 2.17
C ALA A 232 11.32 -0.65 1.42
N LEU A 233 11.55 -1.44 0.37
CA LEU A 233 10.47 -2.17 -0.32
C LEU A 233 9.81 -3.20 0.60
N GLU A 234 10.60 -3.91 1.40
CA GLU A 234 10.07 -4.84 2.40
C GLU A 234 9.23 -4.13 3.44
N TYR A 235 9.73 -2.99 3.96
CA TYR A 235 8.97 -2.13 4.86
C TYR A 235 7.63 -1.72 4.24
N LEU A 236 7.62 -1.15 3.03
CA LEU A 236 6.39 -0.72 2.36
C LEU A 236 5.44 -1.88 2.07
N SER A 237 5.95 -3.05 1.69
CA SER A 237 5.10 -4.21 1.37
C SER A 237 4.24 -4.63 2.56
N ARG A 238 4.77 -4.57 3.79
CA ARG A 238 4.01 -4.88 5.01
C ARG A 238 2.78 -3.99 5.17
N TYR A 239 2.90 -2.69 4.90
CA TYR A 239 1.81 -1.72 5.06
C TYR A 239 0.86 -1.63 3.86
N LEU A 240 1.29 -2.10 2.69
CA LEU A 240 0.42 -2.12 1.52
C LEU A 240 -0.74 -3.09 1.66
N TYR A 241 -0.56 -4.19 2.39
CA TYR A 241 -1.42 -5.35 2.19
C TYR A 241 -1.61 -6.25 3.42
N ARG A 242 -0.85 -6.12 4.53
CA ARG A 242 -1.21 -6.78 5.82
C ARG A 242 -2.38 -6.10 6.55
N GLY A 243 -3.15 -5.28 5.83
CA GLY A 243 -4.20 -4.46 6.40
C GLY A 243 -3.67 -3.24 7.17
N VAL A 244 -4.60 -2.47 7.71
CA VAL A 244 -4.32 -1.32 8.57
C VAL A 244 -3.70 -1.76 9.89
N LEU A 245 -4.10 -2.93 10.39
CA LEU A 245 -3.71 -3.51 11.66
C LEU A 245 -3.52 -5.02 11.46
N PRO A 246 -2.33 -5.58 11.77
CA PRO A 246 -2.14 -7.02 11.82
C PRO A 246 -3.06 -7.66 12.85
N ASP A 247 -3.66 -8.82 12.55
CA ASP A 247 -4.53 -9.53 13.48
C ASP A 247 -3.82 -9.89 14.80
N SER A 248 -2.51 -10.19 14.77
CA SER A 248 -1.69 -10.44 15.97
C SER A 248 -1.51 -9.22 16.89
N ASP A 249 -1.84 -8.02 16.39
CA ASP A 249 -1.82 -6.80 17.20
C ASP A 249 -3.16 -6.55 17.90
N ILE A 250 -4.23 -7.28 17.56
CA ILE A 250 -5.49 -7.30 18.31
C ILE A 250 -5.30 -8.27 19.47
N ILE A 251 -5.01 -7.73 20.66
CA ILE A 251 -4.56 -8.53 21.81
C ILE A 251 -5.68 -8.89 22.80
N HIS A 252 -6.78 -8.15 22.76
CA HIS A 252 -7.95 -8.42 23.61
C HIS A 252 -9.21 -7.92 22.92
N SER A 253 -10.30 -8.66 23.07
CA SER A 253 -11.64 -8.26 22.65
C SER A 253 -12.67 -8.85 23.60
N ASP A 254 -13.50 -8.01 24.17
CA ASP A 254 -14.69 -8.39 24.93
C ASP A 254 -15.97 -7.94 24.19
N LYS A 255 -17.15 -8.01 24.85
CA LYS A 255 -18.44 -7.64 24.23
C LYS A 255 -18.54 -6.16 23.87
N HIS A 256 -17.76 -5.29 24.51
CA HIS A 256 -17.87 -3.83 24.41
C HIS A 256 -16.61 -3.18 23.86
N ASN A 257 -15.43 -3.74 24.11
CA ASN A 257 -14.15 -3.10 23.83
C ASN A 257 -13.17 -4.01 23.09
N VAL A 258 -12.30 -3.38 22.31
CA VAL A 258 -11.16 -4.02 21.65
C VAL A 258 -9.89 -3.29 22.03
N THR A 259 -8.86 -4.04 22.43
CA THR A 259 -7.52 -3.54 22.71
C THR A 259 -6.54 -4.02 21.66
N PHE A 260 -5.78 -3.09 21.09
CA PHE A 260 -4.73 -3.40 20.13
C PHE A 260 -3.39 -2.73 20.47
N ARG A 261 -2.29 -3.35 20.04
CA ARG A 261 -0.93 -2.82 20.18
C ARG A 261 -0.53 -1.96 18.99
N TYR A 262 0.31 -0.97 19.27
CA TYR A 262 0.99 -0.18 18.25
C TYR A 262 2.34 0.30 18.73
N LYS A 263 3.25 0.58 17.78
CA LYS A 263 4.54 1.21 18.08
C LYS A 263 4.38 2.72 18.11
N GLU A 264 4.79 3.40 19.18
CA GLU A 264 4.74 4.86 19.25
C GLU A 264 5.83 5.49 18.37
N SER A 265 5.53 6.58 17.66
CA SER A 265 6.48 7.18 16.71
C SER A 265 7.66 7.88 17.37
N LYS A 266 7.46 8.52 18.55
CA LYS A 266 8.49 9.31 19.24
C LYS A 266 9.48 8.43 20.01
N THR A 267 8.95 7.51 20.82
CA THR A 267 9.72 6.67 21.73
C THR A 267 10.09 5.32 21.14
N ASN A 268 9.46 4.93 20.02
CA ASN A 268 9.51 3.57 19.49
C ASN A 268 9.02 2.47 20.46
N ALA A 269 8.44 2.82 21.61
CA ALA A 269 7.88 1.89 22.56
C ALA A 269 6.60 1.22 22.02
N ILE A 270 6.34 -0.02 22.44
CA ILE A 270 5.07 -0.69 22.19
C ILE A 270 4.06 -0.16 23.21
N LYS A 271 2.94 0.36 22.73
CA LYS A 271 1.81 0.85 23.53
C LYS A 271 0.52 0.15 23.13
N THR A 272 -0.49 0.22 23.98
CA THR A 272 -1.84 -0.30 23.73
C THR A 272 -2.84 0.84 23.54
N ARG A 273 -3.94 0.54 22.86
CA ARG A 273 -5.11 1.41 22.75
C ARG A 273 -6.36 0.55 22.85
N THR A 274 -7.27 0.93 23.74
CA THR A 274 -8.57 0.31 23.95
C THR A 274 -9.66 1.25 23.48
N LEU A 275 -10.64 0.73 22.76
CA LEU A 275 -11.77 1.47 22.22
C LEU A 275 -13.05 0.63 22.28
N PRO A 276 -14.23 1.26 22.31
CA PRO A 276 -15.48 0.57 22.03
C PRO A 276 -15.40 -0.17 20.68
N THR A 277 -16.01 -1.36 20.58
CA THR A 277 -15.85 -2.23 19.41
C THR A 277 -16.28 -1.53 18.11
N LEU A 278 -17.40 -0.82 18.11
CA LEU A 278 -17.85 -0.06 16.93
C LEU A 278 -16.84 1.03 16.54
N GLU A 279 -16.29 1.77 17.51
CA GLU A 279 -15.27 2.79 17.24
C GLU A 279 -13.99 2.19 16.68
N PHE A 280 -13.57 1.03 17.19
CA PHE A 280 -12.44 0.28 16.66
C PHE A 280 -12.67 -0.15 15.20
N LEU A 281 -13.85 -0.72 14.89
CA LEU A 281 -14.19 -1.12 13.52
C LEU A 281 -14.17 0.09 12.58
N LEU A 282 -14.77 1.21 12.97
CA LEU A 282 -14.76 2.46 12.18
C LEU A 282 -13.33 3.04 12.04
N LEU A 283 -12.51 2.94 13.09
CA LEU A 283 -11.10 3.36 13.07
C LEU A 283 -10.31 2.61 11.99
N ILE A 284 -10.57 1.32 11.81
CA ILE A 284 -9.92 0.50 10.78
C ILE A 284 -10.55 0.70 9.40
N LEU A 285 -11.89 0.71 9.32
CA LEU A 285 -12.63 0.78 8.06
C LEU A 285 -12.51 2.14 7.36
N GLN A 286 -12.21 3.23 8.08
CA GLN A 286 -11.98 4.54 7.45
C GLN A 286 -10.82 4.55 6.42
N HIS A 287 -9.97 3.52 6.44
CA HIS A 287 -8.83 3.36 5.53
C HIS A 287 -9.16 2.52 4.30
N VAL A 288 -10.42 2.11 4.12
CA VAL A 288 -10.91 1.54 2.86
C VAL A 288 -10.74 2.59 1.77
N LEU A 289 -10.05 2.22 0.69
CA LEU A 289 -9.76 3.12 -0.42
C LEU A 289 -10.90 3.09 -1.43
N PRO A 290 -11.25 4.24 -2.02
CA PRO A 290 -12.29 4.30 -3.03
C PRO A 290 -12.04 3.38 -4.23
N LYS A 291 -13.12 2.88 -4.83
CA LYS A 291 -13.03 2.03 -6.03
C LYS A 291 -12.25 2.74 -7.15
N GLY A 292 -11.31 2.01 -7.75
CA GLY A 292 -10.45 2.48 -8.84
C GLY A 292 -9.22 3.27 -8.40
N LEU A 293 -9.07 3.60 -7.10
CA LEU A 293 -7.88 4.30 -6.63
C LEU A 293 -6.67 3.34 -6.51
N GLN A 294 -5.66 3.54 -7.35
CA GLN A 294 -4.39 2.81 -7.23
C GLN A 294 -3.59 3.30 -6.01
N ARG A 295 -3.29 2.37 -5.09
CA ARG A 295 -2.49 2.64 -3.87
C ARG A 295 -0.99 2.74 -4.15
N VAL A 296 -0.52 2.08 -5.21
CA VAL A 296 0.88 2.08 -5.64
C VAL A 296 0.95 2.54 -7.09
N ARG A 297 1.92 3.40 -7.39
CA ARG A 297 2.16 3.89 -8.74
C ARG A 297 3.66 3.95 -9.01
N ASP A 298 4.06 3.39 -10.15
CA ASP A 298 5.44 3.48 -10.62
C ASP A 298 5.58 4.64 -11.62
N TYR A 299 6.73 5.31 -11.60
CA TYR A 299 7.03 6.49 -12.43
C TYR A 299 8.43 6.40 -13.05
N GLY A 300 8.67 7.22 -14.07
CA GLY A 300 9.94 7.25 -14.81
C GLY A 300 10.27 5.90 -15.43
N PHE A 301 11.52 5.44 -15.22
CA PHE A 301 12.01 4.15 -15.71
C PHE A 301 11.50 2.94 -14.89
N LEU A 302 10.82 3.14 -13.76
CA LEU A 302 10.19 2.05 -13.00
C LEU A 302 8.79 1.67 -13.52
N ARG A 303 8.22 2.47 -14.43
CA ARG A 303 6.92 2.18 -15.07
C ARG A 303 6.94 0.83 -15.79
N GLY A 304 5.78 0.17 -15.83
CA GLY A 304 5.61 -1.11 -16.53
C GLY A 304 6.03 -1.05 -18.00
N GLN A 305 5.59 0.00 -18.72
CA GLN A 305 5.94 0.24 -20.12
C GLN A 305 7.42 0.60 -20.34
N ALA A 306 8.13 1.04 -19.30
CA ALA A 306 9.55 1.36 -19.38
C ALA A 306 10.45 0.12 -19.17
N ARG A 307 9.93 -1.10 -19.38
CA ARG A 307 10.70 -2.34 -19.18
C ARG A 307 11.98 -2.38 -20.01
N ALA A 308 11.90 -2.10 -21.30
CA ALA A 308 13.07 -2.11 -22.19
C ALA A 308 14.12 -1.08 -21.74
N LEU A 309 13.68 0.14 -21.42
CA LEU A 309 14.55 1.19 -20.88
C LEU A 309 15.21 0.77 -19.56
N ARG A 310 14.46 0.21 -18.62
CA ARG A 310 14.99 -0.22 -17.34
C ARG A 310 16.01 -1.34 -17.50
N VAL A 311 15.75 -2.32 -18.36
CA VAL A 311 16.72 -3.38 -18.67
C VAL A 311 17.99 -2.76 -19.27
N ARG A 312 17.87 -1.80 -20.19
CA ARG A 312 19.03 -1.05 -20.71
C ARG A 312 19.81 -0.36 -19.58
N ILE A 313 19.13 0.34 -18.67
CA ILE A 313 19.79 0.99 -17.52
C ILE A 313 20.51 -0.06 -16.66
N GLN A 314 19.87 -1.19 -16.37
CA GLN A 314 20.48 -2.28 -15.62
C GLN A 314 21.74 -2.78 -16.35
N LEU A 315 21.67 -3.03 -17.66
CA LEU A 315 22.82 -3.45 -18.49
C LEU A 315 23.96 -2.43 -18.49
N LEU A 316 23.66 -1.13 -18.62
CA LEU A 316 24.66 -0.06 -18.55
C LEU A 316 25.38 -0.05 -17.18
N MET A 317 24.71 -0.47 -16.12
CA MET A 317 25.28 -0.54 -14.78
C MET A 317 26.02 -1.85 -14.49
N LEU A 318 25.86 -2.89 -15.33
CA LEU A 318 26.59 -4.16 -15.19
C LEU A 318 28.07 -4.02 -15.54
N GLY A 319 28.45 -3.03 -16.36
CA GLY A 319 29.85 -2.71 -16.64
C GLY A 319 30.66 -2.20 -15.43
N VAL A 320 30.04 -2.10 -14.23
CA VAL A 320 30.69 -1.61 -13.01
C VAL A 320 30.59 -2.61 -11.84
N PHE A 321 29.72 -3.63 -11.89
CA PHE A 321 29.67 -4.67 -10.86
C PHE A 321 29.23 -6.02 -11.46
N TYR A 322 30.12 -7.01 -11.39
CA TYR A 322 29.78 -8.42 -11.60
C TYR A 322 28.72 -8.83 -10.57
N GLN A 323 27.49 -9.01 -11.06
CA GLN A 323 26.45 -9.95 -10.60
C GLN A 323 25.11 -9.42 -11.11
N THR A 324 24.73 -9.83 -12.33
CA THR A 324 23.29 -9.92 -12.63
C THR A 324 22.70 -10.94 -11.66
N PRO A 325 21.72 -10.58 -10.81
CA PRO A 325 20.86 -11.62 -10.30
C PRO A 325 20.21 -12.28 -11.53
N PRO A 326 20.18 -13.62 -11.60
CA PRO A 326 19.55 -14.30 -12.72
C PRO A 326 18.15 -13.73 -12.90
N SER A 327 17.77 -13.57 -14.17
CA SER A 327 16.39 -13.30 -14.55
C SER A 327 15.53 -14.47 -14.02
N ILE A 328 15.03 -14.34 -12.79
CA ILE A 328 14.01 -15.24 -12.28
C ILE A 328 12.78 -14.91 -13.11
N ILE A 329 12.55 -15.68 -14.17
CA ILE A 329 11.24 -15.74 -14.80
C ILE A 329 10.29 -16.05 -13.65
N PRO A 330 9.33 -15.17 -13.33
CA PRO A 330 8.37 -15.49 -12.30
C PRO A 330 7.57 -16.67 -12.83
N ILE A 331 7.98 -17.88 -12.46
CA ILE A 331 7.15 -19.06 -12.58
C ILE A 331 5.90 -18.68 -11.80
N ARG A 332 4.75 -18.64 -12.47
CA ARG A 332 3.48 -18.54 -11.75
C ARG A 332 3.40 -19.80 -10.92
N ALA A 333 3.84 -19.72 -9.66
CA ALA A 333 3.78 -20.83 -8.74
C ALA A 333 2.31 -21.26 -8.71
N LYS A 334 2.05 -22.51 -9.12
CA LYS A 334 0.73 -23.12 -8.91
C LYS A 334 0.44 -23.04 -7.41
N ALA A 335 -0.82 -22.86 -7.03
CA ALA A 335 -1.16 -22.86 -5.62
C ALA A 335 -0.87 -24.27 -5.09
N ILE A 336 0.02 -24.38 -4.10
CA ILE A 336 0.41 -25.62 -3.44
C ILE A 336 -0.18 -25.60 -2.04
N ARG A 337 -0.68 -26.75 -1.59
CA ARG A 337 -1.21 -26.93 -0.24
C ARG A 337 -0.69 -28.25 0.32
N THR A 338 -0.30 -28.25 1.59
CA THR A 338 0.10 -29.48 2.29
C THR A 338 -1.12 -30.33 2.67
N CYS A 339 -1.07 -31.63 2.37
CA CYS A 339 -2.08 -32.60 2.76
C CYS A 339 -2.16 -32.74 4.29
N PRO A 340 -3.34 -32.66 4.91
CA PRO A 340 -3.48 -32.81 6.36
C PRO A 340 -3.21 -34.24 6.84
N HIS A 341 -3.25 -35.24 5.95
CA HIS A 341 -3.07 -36.65 6.29
C HIS A 341 -1.62 -37.13 6.16
N CYS A 342 -0.95 -36.81 5.05
CA CYS A 342 0.41 -37.33 4.75
C CYS A 342 1.47 -36.25 4.54
N HIS A 343 1.13 -34.96 4.73
CA HIS A 343 2.03 -33.82 4.58
C HIS A 343 2.70 -33.63 3.20
N HIS A 344 2.28 -34.38 2.18
CA HIS A 344 2.70 -34.15 0.80
C HIS A 344 1.91 -33.01 0.14
N ASP A 345 2.43 -32.49 -0.96
CA ASP A 345 1.75 -31.46 -1.74
C ASP A 345 0.45 -31.98 -2.36
N MET A 346 -0.58 -31.15 -2.31
CA MET A 346 -1.86 -31.33 -2.97
C MET A 346 -1.96 -30.38 -4.16
N GLU A 347 -2.62 -30.86 -5.22
CA GLU A 347 -2.92 -30.06 -6.39
C GLU A 347 -4.37 -29.58 -6.36
N CYS A 348 -4.60 -28.34 -6.81
CA CYS A 348 -5.95 -27.82 -7.02
C CYS A 348 -6.51 -28.42 -8.32
N VAL A 349 -7.45 -29.35 -8.21
CA VAL A 349 -8.03 -30.10 -9.34
C VAL A 349 -9.36 -29.51 -9.84
N GLY A 350 -9.95 -28.57 -9.11
CA GLY A 350 -11.23 -28.00 -9.50
C GLY A 350 -11.61 -26.75 -8.72
N ILE A 351 -12.49 -25.94 -9.31
CA ILE A 351 -13.09 -24.77 -8.66
C ILE A 351 -14.60 -24.80 -8.92
N THR A 352 -15.38 -24.86 -7.86
CA THR A 352 -16.84 -24.66 -7.91
C THR A 352 -17.14 -23.23 -7.48
N ARG A 353 -17.91 -22.49 -8.28
CA ARG A 353 -18.39 -21.15 -7.93
C ARG A 353 -19.87 -21.21 -7.56
N PRO A 354 -20.36 -20.35 -6.65
CA PRO A 354 -21.80 -20.21 -6.42
C PRO A 354 -22.47 -19.79 -7.73
N ARG A 355 -23.69 -20.28 -7.96
CA ARG A 355 -24.53 -19.86 -9.09
C ARG A 355 -24.93 -18.40 -8.96
#